data_AF-A0A3M0I530-F1
#
_entry.id   AF-A0A3M0I530-F1
#
_cell.length_a   1.000
_cell.length_b   1.000
_cell.length_c   1.000
_cell.angle_alpha   90.00
_cell.angle_beta   90.00
_cell.angle_gamma   90.00
#
_symmetry.space_group_name_H-M   'P 1'
#
loop_
_entity.id
_entity.type
_entity.pdbx_description
1 polymer ?
#
loop_
_entity_poly.entity_id
_entity_poly.type
_entity_poly.pdbx_seq_one_letter_code
_entity_poly.pdbx_strand_id
1 'polypeptide(L)'
;MSTTPLAGSLIDLAAQGRLPVHQYMDHATVTWIGANRPDLQPPPMPHLRPLLRALLSCDGPPAIWWAETRLHISLHGVRHAMRTAALAAVLAEANNLDDTDAATAVLAAAVHDCRRHDDKDDPGHGARAAIWLATNADTVCNHYGLTATPRRIVQAATAVRLHDIPYDAFTTADQSDHAQAERVTDIVKAADALDRYRLPKLKWWPASRYVREPAFDQTRALAFDLVLVSERTALAGADGAAAVRYALAEKSVL
;
A
#
# COMPACT_ATOMS: atom_id res chain seq x y z
N MET A 1 28.85 -5.94 -12.82
CA MET A 1 28.00 -5.52 -11.68
C MET A 1 28.50 -6.24 -10.44
N SER A 2 28.90 -5.51 -9.39
CA SER A 2 29.46 -6.13 -8.18
C SER A 2 28.33 -6.77 -7.36
N THR A 3 28.46 -8.06 -7.08
CA THR A 3 27.45 -8.91 -6.40
C THR A 3 27.67 -9.02 -4.90
N THR A 4 28.56 -8.21 -4.31
CA THR A 4 28.77 -8.22 -2.86
C THR A 4 27.54 -7.62 -2.16
N PRO A 5 26.85 -8.35 -1.27
CA PRO A 5 25.80 -7.78 -0.44
C PRO A 5 26.37 -6.57 0.30
N LEU A 6 25.69 -5.42 0.22
CA LEU A 6 26.05 -4.28 1.05
C LEU A 6 25.91 -4.70 2.51
N ALA A 7 27.03 -4.77 3.23
CA ALA A 7 27.04 -5.04 4.65
C ALA A 7 26.41 -3.83 5.39
N GLY A 8 25.19 -3.99 5.89
CA GLY A 8 24.47 -2.98 6.67
C GLY A 8 22.98 -3.25 6.73
N SER A 9 22.33 -2.85 7.82
CA SER A 9 20.86 -2.83 7.89
C SER A 9 20.30 -1.81 6.90
N LEU A 10 19.02 -1.96 6.51
CA LEU A 10 18.36 -1.02 5.61
C LEU A 10 18.38 0.42 6.19
N ILE A 11 18.23 0.59 7.50
CA ILE A 11 18.37 1.89 8.18
C ILE A 11 19.79 2.46 8.09
N ASP A 12 20.83 1.65 8.24
CA ASP A 12 22.22 2.11 8.07
C ASP A 12 22.50 2.54 6.63
N LEU A 13 22.03 1.74 5.66
CA LEU A 13 22.17 2.04 4.23
C LEU A 13 21.40 3.31 3.86
N ALA A 14 20.24 3.54 4.47
CA ALA A 14 19.45 4.76 4.31
C ALA A 14 20.22 5.99 4.82
N ALA A 15 20.83 5.90 6.00
CA ALA A 15 21.61 6.96 6.62
C ALA A 15 22.85 7.33 5.78
N GLN A 16 23.47 6.34 5.13
CA GLN A 16 24.62 6.55 4.25
C GLN A 16 24.25 7.00 2.83
N GLY A 17 22.96 7.05 2.47
CA GLY A 17 22.53 7.34 1.10
C GLY A 17 22.88 6.23 0.10
N ARG A 18 23.02 4.98 0.58
CA ARG A 18 23.47 3.81 -0.20
C ARG A 18 22.39 2.73 -0.33
N LEU A 19 21.13 3.15 -0.43
CA LEU A 19 20.02 2.20 -0.56
C LEU A 19 20.17 1.34 -1.83
N PRO A 20 20.02 0.01 -1.71
CA PRO A 20 20.02 -0.89 -2.86
C PRO A 20 18.78 -0.64 -3.74
N VAL A 21 18.84 -1.16 -4.97
CA VAL A 21 17.71 -1.13 -5.92
C VAL A 21 16.52 -1.89 -5.35
N HIS A 22 16.75 -3.09 -4.82
CA HIS A 22 15.74 -3.83 -4.07
C HIS A 22 16.06 -3.80 -2.58
N GLN A 23 15.07 -3.43 -1.77
CA GLN A 23 15.18 -3.18 -0.35
C GLN A 23 14.33 -4.20 0.40
N TYR A 24 14.91 -4.78 1.46
CA TYR A 24 14.24 -5.77 2.28
C TYR A 24 14.26 -5.30 3.73
N MET A 25 13.16 -5.59 4.43
CA MET A 25 13.07 -5.28 5.85
C MET A 25 14.01 -6.16 6.66
N ASP A 26 14.58 -5.62 7.73
CA ASP A 26 15.47 -6.31 8.65
C ASP A 26 15.18 -5.94 10.11
N HIS A 27 15.69 -6.74 11.06
CA HIS A 27 15.41 -6.56 12.49
C HIS A 27 15.86 -5.21 13.05
N ALA A 28 17.00 -4.66 12.59
CA ALA A 28 17.49 -3.39 13.09
C ALA A 28 16.59 -2.25 12.60
N THR A 29 16.16 -2.30 11.34
CA THR A 29 15.22 -1.33 10.79
C THR A 29 13.85 -1.39 11.49
N VAL A 30 13.29 -2.57 11.73
CA VAL A 30 12.01 -2.72 12.46
C VAL A 30 12.12 -2.24 13.91
N THR A 31 13.25 -2.52 14.57
CA THR A 31 13.52 -2.01 15.92
C THR A 31 13.59 -0.49 15.92
N TRP A 32 14.27 0.10 14.95
CA TRP A 32 14.34 1.55 14.76
C TRP A 32 12.96 2.17 14.51
N ILE A 33 12.12 1.57 13.65
CA ILE A 33 10.74 2.03 13.42
C ILE A 33 9.98 2.09 14.74
N GLY A 34 10.01 1.00 15.53
CA GLY A 34 9.34 0.92 16.82
C GLY A 34 9.82 1.97 17.83
N ALA A 35 11.13 2.21 17.90
CA ALA A 35 11.72 3.22 18.77
C ALA A 35 11.39 4.66 18.38
N ASN A 36 10.98 4.89 17.14
CA ASN A 36 10.64 6.21 16.61
C ASN A 36 9.13 6.44 16.47
N ARG A 37 8.28 5.63 17.14
CA ARG A 37 6.82 5.80 17.09
C ARG A 37 6.45 7.28 17.36
N PRO A 38 5.74 7.97 16.44
CA PRO A 38 5.29 9.33 16.70
C PRO A 38 4.26 9.35 17.82
N ASP A 39 4.02 10.53 18.39
CA ASP A 39 2.85 10.75 19.23
C ASP A 39 1.59 10.68 18.36
N LEU A 40 0.87 9.57 18.45
CA LEU A 40 -0.30 9.25 17.64
C LEU A 40 -1.49 9.01 18.56
N GLN A 41 -2.63 9.58 18.20
CA GLN A 41 -3.88 9.31 18.88
C GLN A 41 -4.25 7.83 18.73
N PRO A 42 -4.78 7.17 19.78
CA PRO A 42 -5.27 5.80 19.65
C PRO A 42 -6.25 5.68 18.48
N PRO A 43 -6.11 4.66 17.63
CA PRO A 43 -6.99 4.52 16.48
C PRO A 43 -8.40 4.16 16.97
N PRO A 44 -9.47 4.68 16.34
CA PRO A 44 -10.79 4.11 16.54
C PRO A 44 -10.76 2.65 16.09
N MET A 45 -11.51 1.77 16.77
CA MET A 45 -11.62 0.38 16.32
C MET A 45 -12.35 0.35 14.98
N PRO A 46 -11.73 -0.17 13.90
CA PRO A 46 -12.39 -0.22 12.61
C PRO A 46 -13.51 -1.26 12.63
N HIS A 47 -14.68 -0.90 12.11
CA HIS A 47 -15.77 -1.83 11.87
C HIS A 47 -15.99 -1.98 10.37
N LEU A 48 -15.28 -2.93 9.75
CA LEU A 48 -15.44 -3.20 8.32
C LEU A 48 -16.75 -3.94 8.04
N ARG A 49 -17.45 -3.61 6.95
CA ARG A 49 -18.58 -4.43 6.47
C ARG A 49 -18.12 -5.81 5.96
N PRO A 50 -19.02 -6.81 5.85
CA PRO A 50 -18.66 -8.17 5.43
C PRO A 50 -17.92 -8.25 4.08
N LEU A 51 -18.31 -7.43 3.10
CA LEU A 51 -17.64 -7.38 1.79
C LEU A 51 -16.16 -7.04 1.93
N LEU A 52 -15.81 -6.01 2.69
CA LEU A 52 -14.42 -5.57 2.85
C LEU A 52 -13.59 -6.61 3.63
N ARG A 53 -14.18 -7.24 4.66
CA ARG A 53 -13.52 -8.36 5.36
C ARG A 53 -13.22 -9.54 4.42
N ALA A 54 -14.15 -9.86 3.52
CA ALA A 54 -13.93 -10.93 2.53
C ALA A 54 -12.77 -10.57 1.59
N LEU A 55 -12.71 -9.34 1.08
CA LEU A 55 -11.62 -8.88 0.21
C LEU A 55 -10.25 -8.95 0.88
N LEU A 56 -10.17 -8.59 2.15
CA LEU A 56 -8.93 -8.60 2.94
C LEU A 56 -8.52 -10.01 3.41
N SER A 57 -9.40 -10.99 3.29
CA SER A 57 -9.11 -12.39 3.64
C SER A 57 -8.39 -13.15 2.51
N CYS A 58 -8.30 -12.57 1.31
CA CYS A 58 -7.56 -13.14 0.19
C CYS A 58 -6.04 -13.25 0.48
N ASP A 59 -5.33 -14.15 -0.23
CA ASP A 59 -3.89 -14.40 -0.05
C ASP A 59 -2.95 -13.29 -0.57
N GLY A 60 -3.48 -12.08 -0.80
CA GLY A 60 -2.76 -10.97 -1.40
C GLY A 60 -2.42 -11.19 -2.88
N PRO A 61 -1.78 -10.20 -3.55
CA PRO A 61 -1.36 -10.31 -4.94
C PRO A 61 -0.30 -11.41 -5.14
N PRO A 62 -0.50 -12.37 -6.07
CA PRO A 62 0.46 -13.43 -6.32
C PRO A 62 1.78 -12.91 -6.92
N ALA A 63 2.88 -13.64 -6.66
CA ALA A 63 4.23 -13.30 -7.13
C ALA A 63 4.35 -13.05 -8.64
N ILE A 64 3.52 -13.70 -9.45
CA ILE A 64 3.54 -13.55 -10.92
C ILE A 64 3.02 -12.20 -11.43
N TRP A 65 2.32 -11.42 -10.59
CA TRP A 65 1.84 -10.08 -11.00
C TRP A 65 2.95 -9.03 -10.96
N TRP A 66 3.98 -9.29 -10.15
CA TRP A 66 5.11 -8.38 -9.98
C TRP A 66 5.95 -8.28 -11.25
N ALA A 67 6.50 -7.10 -11.58
CA ALA A 67 7.38 -6.98 -12.75
C ALA A 67 8.65 -7.83 -12.59
N GLU A 68 9.11 -8.01 -11.36
CA GLU A 68 10.18 -8.92 -10.99
C GLU A 68 9.81 -9.75 -9.75
N THR A 69 10.08 -11.05 -9.77
CA THR A 69 9.71 -11.96 -8.66
C THR A 69 10.28 -11.53 -7.31
N ARG A 70 11.47 -10.88 -7.30
CA ARG A 70 12.12 -10.42 -6.07
C ARG A 70 11.36 -9.29 -5.38
N LEU A 71 10.62 -8.48 -6.14
CA LEU A 71 9.82 -7.39 -5.60
C LEU A 71 8.66 -7.90 -4.74
N HIS A 72 8.16 -9.12 -4.99
CA HIS A 72 7.09 -9.72 -4.20
C HIS A 72 7.37 -9.72 -2.69
N ILE A 73 8.63 -9.87 -2.26
CA ILE A 73 9.01 -9.90 -0.84
C ILE A 73 9.74 -8.62 -0.36
N SER A 74 9.89 -7.64 -1.25
CA SER A 74 10.58 -6.37 -1.00
C SER A 74 9.74 -5.37 -0.19
N LEU A 75 10.27 -4.18 0.07
CA LEU A 75 9.56 -3.09 0.76
C LEU A 75 8.25 -2.68 0.07
N HIS A 76 8.17 -2.75 -1.26
CA HIS A 76 6.95 -2.46 -2.01
C HIS A 76 6.18 -3.74 -2.39
N GLY A 77 6.55 -4.89 -1.81
CA GLY A 77 5.98 -6.20 -2.14
C GLY A 77 4.61 -6.50 -1.51
N VAL A 78 4.28 -7.80 -1.40
CA VAL A 78 2.97 -8.30 -0.96
C VAL A 78 2.53 -7.75 0.39
N ARG A 79 3.47 -7.54 1.33
CA ARG A 79 3.13 -7.01 2.66
C ARG A 79 2.64 -5.57 2.59
N HIS A 80 3.32 -4.73 1.80
CA HIS A 80 2.90 -3.36 1.54
C HIS A 80 1.55 -3.34 0.84
N ALA A 81 1.40 -4.08 -0.26
CA ALA A 81 0.16 -4.17 -1.01
C ALA A 81 -1.05 -4.53 -0.12
N MET A 82 -0.91 -5.54 0.74
CA MET A 82 -1.99 -5.97 1.63
C MET A 82 -2.30 -4.95 2.75
N ARG A 83 -1.29 -4.32 3.35
CA ARG A 83 -1.52 -3.26 4.34
C ARG A 83 -2.19 -2.05 3.71
N THR A 84 -1.76 -1.63 2.52
CA THR A 84 -2.39 -0.54 1.76
C THR A 84 -3.84 -0.88 1.41
N ALA A 85 -4.13 -2.12 0.99
CA ALA A 85 -5.50 -2.58 0.75
C ALA A 85 -6.37 -2.52 2.02
N ALA A 86 -5.84 -2.93 3.18
CA ALA A 86 -6.55 -2.85 4.45
C ALA A 86 -6.78 -1.40 4.90
N LEU A 87 -5.79 -0.53 4.75
CA LEU A 87 -5.92 0.90 5.05
C LEU A 87 -6.93 1.57 4.13
N ALA A 88 -6.97 1.20 2.85
CA ALA A 88 -8.00 1.65 1.92
C ALA A 88 -9.41 1.22 2.35
N ALA A 89 -9.58 -0.01 2.85
CA ALA A 89 -10.86 -0.48 3.39
C ALA A 89 -11.30 0.33 4.63
N VAL A 90 -10.38 0.61 5.54
CA VAL A 90 -10.66 1.40 6.76
C VAL A 90 -11.04 2.83 6.41
N LEU A 91 -10.30 3.47 5.50
CA LEU A 91 -10.61 4.82 5.02
C LEU A 91 -11.95 4.86 4.27
N ALA A 92 -12.25 3.86 3.43
CA ALA A 92 -13.52 3.76 2.74
C ALA A 92 -14.71 3.67 3.71
N GLU A 93 -14.55 2.94 4.83
CA GLU A 93 -15.58 2.91 5.87
C GLU A 93 -15.72 4.21 6.63
N ALA A 94 -14.61 4.83 7.03
CA ALA A 94 -14.64 6.11 7.73
C ALA A 94 -15.37 7.19 6.93
N ASN A 95 -15.33 7.08 5.59
CA ASN A 95 -15.98 8.01 4.66
C ASN A 95 -17.35 7.55 4.14
N ASN A 96 -17.87 6.41 4.61
CA ASN A 96 -19.14 5.84 4.16
C ASN A 96 -19.23 5.67 2.63
N LEU A 97 -18.16 5.21 1.98
CA LEU A 97 -18.21 4.85 0.56
C LEU A 97 -19.19 3.70 0.34
N ASP A 98 -19.83 3.63 -0.83
CA ASP A 98 -20.62 2.46 -1.18
C ASP A 98 -19.73 1.24 -1.44
N ASP A 99 -20.35 0.05 -1.50
CA ASP A 99 -19.64 -1.22 -1.71
C ASP A 99 -18.82 -1.24 -3.00
N THR A 100 -19.29 -0.54 -4.04
CA THR A 100 -18.61 -0.52 -5.34
C THR A 100 -17.35 0.31 -5.27
N ASP A 101 -17.42 1.55 -4.79
CA ASP A 101 -16.26 2.43 -4.69
C ASP A 101 -15.25 1.89 -3.64
N ALA A 102 -15.73 1.37 -2.51
CA ALA A 102 -14.88 0.79 -1.48
C ALA A 102 -14.10 -0.44 -1.99
N ALA A 103 -14.78 -1.39 -2.66
CA ALA A 103 -14.11 -2.54 -3.28
C ALA A 103 -13.13 -2.12 -4.38
N THR A 104 -13.46 -1.07 -5.13
CA THR A 104 -12.58 -0.50 -6.17
C THR A 104 -11.30 0.08 -5.56
N ALA A 105 -11.41 0.82 -4.45
CA ALA A 105 -10.26 1.38 -3.74
C ALA A 105 -9.36 0.28 -3.14
N VAL A 106 -9.94 -0.75 -2.52
CA VAL A 106 -9.19 -1.90 -1.99
C VAL A 106 -8.43 -2.63 -3.10
N LEU A 107 -9.09 -2.92 -4.23
CA LEU A 107 -8.46 -3.58 -5.36
C LEU A 107 -7.33 -2.73 -5.97
N ALA A 108 -7.57 -1.43 -6.18
CA ALA A 108 -6.56 -0.50 -6.69
C ALA A 108 -5.35 -0.42 -5.75
N ALA A 109 -5.59 -0.25 -4.45
CA ALA A 109 -4.56 -0.23 -3.42
C ALA A 109 -3.73 -1.52 -3.39
N ALA A 110 -4.35 -2.69 -3.58
CA ALA A 110 -3.65 -3.96 -3.56
C ALA A 110 -2.70 -4.17 -4.75
N VAL A 111 -2.89 -3.47 -5.88
CA VAL A 111 -2.09 -3.71 -7.10
C VAL A 111 -1.31 -2.48 -7.57
N HIS A 112 -1.41 -1.34 -6.88
CA HIS A 112 -0.85 -0.07 -7.37
C HIS A 112 0.66 -0.12 -7.67
N ASP A 113 1.38 -0.95 -6.91
CA ASP A 113 2.84 -1.09 -6.99
C ASP A 113 3.31 -2.38 -7.69
N CYS A 114 2.41 -3.21 -8.22
CA CYS A 114 2.81 -4.51 -8.79
C CYS A 114 3.73 -4.36 -10.01
N ARG A 115 3.77 -3.20 -10.66
CA ARG A 115 4.61 -2.95 -11.85
C ARG A 115 5.79 -2.02 -11.59
N ARG A 116 6.24 -1.93 -10.34
CA ARG A 116 7.55 -1.38 -10.03
C ARG A 116 8.67 -2.23 -10.64
N HIS A 117 9.79 -1.61 -11.00
CA HIS A 117 11.05 -2.29 -11.34
C HIS A 117 12.01 -2.28 -10.14
N ASP A 118 11.88 -1.31 -9.22
CA ASP A 118 12.72 -1.22 -8.03
C ASP A 118 12.04 -0.52 -6.83
N ASP A 119 12.69 -0.57 -5.67
CA ASP A 119 12.21 0.03 -4.41
C ASP A 119 12.66 1.49 -4.22
N LYS A 120 13.28 2.11 -5.22
CA LYS A 120 13.64 3.54 -5.19
C LYS A 120 12.47 4.35 -5.73
N ASP A 121 12.77 5.49 -6.37
CA ASP A 121 11.74 6.42 -6.84
C ASP A 121 10.89 5.85 -7.97
N ASP A 122 11.45 4.93 -8.78
CA ASP A 122 10.84 4.28 -9.96
C ASP A 122 9.69 5.07 -10.64
N PRO A 123 9.99 6.23 -11.27
CA PRO A 123 8.95 7.08 -11.83
C PRO A 123 8.06 6.37 -12.86
N GLY A 124 6.76 6.61 -12.79
CA GLY A 124 5.78 6.06 -13.73
C GLY A 124 5.38 4.62 -13.47
N HIS A 125 5.71 4.05 -12.31
CA HIS A 125 5.21 2.74 -11.90
C HIS A 125 3.67 2.72 -11.82
N GLY A 126 3.04 3.82 -11.39
CA GLY A 126 1.58 3.95 -11.39
C GLY A 126 0.99 3.76 -12.79
N ALA A 127 1.56 4.41 -13.81
CA ALA A 127 1.11 4.26 -15.19
C ALA A 127 1.27 2.82 -15.72
N ARG A 128 2.39 2.15 -15.41
CA ARG A 128 2.61 0.74 -15.79
C ARG A 128 1.62 -0.20 -15.09
N ALA A 129 1.36 0.03 -13.80
CA ALA A 129 0.43 -0.77 -13.01
C ALA A 129 -1.01 -0.57 -13.49
N ALA A 130 -1.40 0.63 -13.86
CA ALA A 130 -2.72 0.93 -14.42
C ALA A 130 -2.96 0.21 -15.76
N ILE A 131 -1.99 0.25 -16.68
CA ILE A 131 -2.07 -0.48 -17.95
C ILE A 131 -2.19 -1.98 -17.70
N TRP A 132 -1.33 -2.51 -16.83
CA TRP A 132 -1.35 -3.94 -16.48
C TRP A 132 -2.69 -4.35 -15.87
N LEU A 133 -3.24 -3.56 -14.94
CA LEU A 133 -4.55 -3.81 -14.33
C LEU A 133 -5.65 -3.83 -15.39
N ALA A 134 -5.68 -2.86 -16.30
CA ALA A 134 -6.69 -2.81 -17.36
C ALA A 134 -6.62 -4.04 -18.28
N THR A 135 -5.42 -4.50 -18.62
CA THR A 135 -5.22 -5.72 -19.44
C THR A 135 -5.57 -7.02 -18.72
N ASN A 136 -5.45 -7.06 -17.38
CA ASN A 136 -5.64 -8.26 -16.57
C ASN A 136 -6.89 -8.19 -15.67
N ALA A 137 -7.83 -7.30 -16.01
CA ALA A 137 -8.97 -6.94 -15.17
C ALA A 137 -9.76 -8.14 -14.65
N ASP A 138 -10.12 -9.08 -15.52
CA ASP A 138 -10.89 -10.26 -15.14
C ASP A 138 -10.11 -11.16 -14.17
N THR A 139 -8.82 -11.40 -14.44
CA THR A 139 -7.95 -12.19 -13.55
C THR A 139 -7.83 -11.55 -12.17
N VAL A 140 -7.61 -10.23 -12.12
CA VAL A 140 -7.47 -9.50 -10.85
C VAL A 140 -8.79 -9.47 -10.09
N CYS A 141 -9.90 -9.12 -10.74
CA CYS A 141 -11.20 -9.08 -10.09
C CYS A 141 -11.61 -10.47 -9.56
N ASN A 142 -11.43 -11.53 -10.35
CA ASN A 142 -11.75 -12.89 -9.92
C ASN A 142 -10.93 -13.35 -8.71
N HIS A 143 -9.64 -12.96 -8.63
CA HIS A 143 -8.79 -13.24 -7.47
C HIS A 143 -9.36 -12.67 -6.16
N TYR A 144 -10.03 -11.51 -6.25
CA TYR A 144 -10.70 -10.86 -5.13
C TYR A 144 -12.20 -11.19 -5.03
N GLY A 145 -12.70 -12.17 -5.80
CA GLY A 145 -14.13 -12.53 -5.79
C GLY A 145 -15.06 -11.41 -6.30
N LEU A 146 -14.53 -10.50 -7.12
CA LEU A 146 -15.26 -9.40 -7.73
C LEU A 146 -15.54 -9.68 -9.21
N THR A 147 -16.59 -9.07 -9.74
CA THR A 147 -16.84 -9.01 -11.19
C THR A 147 -16.20 -7.74 -11.76
N ALA A 148 -15.45 -7.88 -12.85
CA ALA A 148 -14.94 -6.74 -13.59
C ALA A 148 -16.09 -6.02 -14.31
N THR A 149 -16.12 -4.69 -14.21
CA THR A 149 -17.02 -3.85 -15.02
C THR A 149 -16.20 -2.72 -15.62
N PRO A 150 -16.51 -2.23 -16.84
CA PRO A 150 -15.72 -1.17 -17.48
C PRO A 150 -15.55 0.06 -16.57
N ARG A 151 -16.62 0.50 -15.89
CA ARG A 151 -16.57 1.64 -14.97
C ARG A 151 -15.58 1.41 -13.81
N ARG A 152 -15.69 0.26 -13.12
CA ARG A 152 -14.79 -0.08 -11.99
C ARG A 152 -13.34 -0.15 -12.43
N ILE A 153 -13.07 -0.78 -13.57
CA ILE A 153 -11.70 -0.95 -14.07
C ILE A 153 -11.10 0.39 -14.47
N VAL A 154 -11.88 1.27 -15.11
CA VAL A 154 -11.43 2.64 -15.42
C VAL A 154 -11.13 3.42 -14.13
N GLN A 155 -12.03 3.40 -13.14
CA GLN A 155 -11.80 4.10 -11.86
C GLN A 155 -10.57 3.56 -11.12
N ALA A 156 -10.42 2.23 -11.02
CA ALA A 156 -9.26 1.61 -10.38
C ALA A 156 -7.96 1.92 -11.12
N ALA A 157 -7.94 1.81 -12.45
CA ALA A 157 -6.77 2.13 -13.26
C ALA A 157 -6.40 3.62 -13.16
N THR A 158 -7.37 4.53 -13.12
CA THR A 158 -7.12 5.96 -12.89
C THR A 158 -6.51 6.20 -11.51
N ALA A 159 -7.06 5.60 -10.46
CA ALA A 159 -6.52 5.73 -9.11
C ALA A 159 -5.07 5.20 -9.03
N VAL A 160 -4.80 4.02 -9.60
CA VAL A 160 -3.46 3.44 -9.70
C VAL A 160 -2.53 4.33 -10.53
N ARG A 161 -2.99 4.91 -11.64
CA ARG A 161 -2.14 5.78 -12.47
C ARG A 161 -1.74 7.07 -11.76
N LEU A 162 -2.66 7.65 -10.97
CA LEU A 162 -2.47 8.95 -10.33
C LEU A 162 -1.86 8.85 -8.93
N HIS A 163 -1.71 7.64 -8.37
CA HIS A 163 -1.30 7.50 -6.97
C HIS A 163 0.13 8.04 -6.71
N ASP A 164 1.04 7.90 -7.68
CA ASP A 164 2.45 8.33 -7.57
C ASP A 164 2.71 9.77 -8.03
N ILE A 165 1.71 10.43 -8.61
CA ILE A 165 1.81 11.82 -9.08
C ILE A 165 1.37 12.78 -7.96
N PRO A 166 2.19 13.75 -7.52
CA PRO A 166 1.77 14.78 -6.58
C PRO A 166 0.55 15.56 -7.09
N TYR A 167 -0.37 15.93 -6.20
CA TYR A 167 -1.60 16.64 -6.57
C TYR A 167 -1.35 17.97 -7.30
N ASP A 168 -0.28 18.68 -6.93
CA ASP A 168 0.14 19.94 -7.55
C ASP A 168 0.84 19.75 -8.92
N ALA A 169 1.20 18.51 -9.25
CA ALA A 169 1.76 18.12 -10.53
C ALA A 169 0.72 17.56 -11.51
N PHE A 170 -0.57 17.50 -11.14
CA PHE A 170 -1.64 17.05 -12.04
C PHE A 170 -1.77 17.98 -13.25
N THR A 171 -1.67 17.42 -14.45
CA THR A 171 -2.04 18.10 -15.69
C THR A 171 -3.55 18.35 -15.76
N THR A 172 -4.02 19.14 -16.72
CA THR A 172 -5.47 19.32 -16.95
C THR A 172 -6.20 17.99 -17.21
N ALA A 173 -5.56 17.05 -17.91
CA ALA A 173 -6.10 15.72 -18.13
C ALA A 173 -6.18 14.93 -16.83
N ASP A 174 -5.14 14.99 -15.99
CA ASP A 174 -5.13 14.33 -14.69
C ASP A 174 -6.19 14.88 -13.75
N GLN A 175 -6.43 16.20 -13.77
CA GLN A 175 -7.50 16.82 -12.98
C GLN A 175 -8.88 16.33 -13.43
N SER A 176 -9.10 16.20 -14.74
CA SER A 176 -10.36 15.67 -15.28
C SER A 176 -10.56 14.20 -14.91
N ASP A 177 -9.52 13.38 -15.05
CA ASP A 177 -9.56 11.96 -14.68
C ASP A 177 -9.75 11.78 -13.16
N HIS A 178 -9.03 12.57 -12.36
CA HIS A 178 -9.18 12.61 -10.91
C HIS A 178 -10.60 12.97 -10.51
N ALA A 179 -11.22 13.99 -11.12
CA ALA A 179 -12.60 14.36 -10.81
C ALA A 179 -13.62 13.22 -11.05
N GLN A 180 -13.35 12.30 -11.99
CA GLN A 180 -14.20 11.12 -12.24
C GLN A 180 -13.93 9.95 -11.27
N ALA A 181 -12.77 9.93 -10.62
CA ALA A 181 -12.32 8.85 -9.74
C ALA A 181 -11.84 9.38 -8.37
N GLU A 182 -12.31 10.54 -7.93
CA GLU A 182 -11.71 11.34 -6.86
C GLU A 182 -11.63 10.56 -5.55
N ARG A 183 -12.77 10.03 -5.10
CA ARG A 183 -12.86 9.27 -3.84
C ARG A 183 -11.94 8.06 -3.81
N VAL A 184 -11.91 7.29 -4.90
CA VAL A 184 -11.05 6.10 -5.01
C VAL A 184 -9.58 6.51 -5.03
N THR A 185 -9.25 7.55 -5.78
CA THR A 185 -7.87 8.04 -5.95
C THR A 185 -7.31 8.59 -4.64
N ASP A 186 -8.09 9.41 -3.93
CA ASP A 186 -7.67 10.02 -2.68
C ASP A 186 -7.49 8.98 -1.57
N ILE A 187 -8.35 7.96 -1.51
CA ILE A 187 -8.17 6.83 -0.60
C ILE A 187 -6.91 6.03 -0.92
N VAL A 188 -6.64 5.70 -2.19
CA VAL A 188 -5.44 4.94 -2.57
C VAL A 188 -4.17 5.73 -2.22
N LYS A 189 -4.14 7.04 -2.51
CA LYS A 189 -3.02 7.92 -2.16
C LYS A 189 -2.82 8.02 -0.66
N ALA A 190 -3.89 8.14 0.11
CA ALA A 190 -3.85 8.19 1.57
C ALA A 190 -3.38 6.86 2.17
N ALA A 191 -3.88 5.73 1.66
CA ALA A 191 -3.50 4.40 2.11
C ALA A 191 -2.01 4.10 1.84
N ASP A 192 -1.48 4.44 0.65
CA ASP A 192 -0.04 4.30 0.36
C ASP A 192 0.76 5.19 1.31
N ALA A 193 0.35 6.46 1.44
CA ALA A 193 1.02 7.40 2.32
C ALA A 193 1.07 6.91 3.78
N LEU A 194 -0.01 6.31 4.29
CA LEU A 194 -0.10 5.74 5.64
C LEU A 194 0.88 4.58 5.85
N ASP A 195 1.11 3.74 4.84
CA ASP A 195 2.03 2.60 4.95
C ASP A 195 3.52 3.00 4.93
N ARG A 196 3.83 4.29 4.72
CA ARG A 196 5.22 4.79 4.65
C ARG A 196 5.98 4.74 5.97
N TYR A 197 5.34 4.39 7.08
CA TYR A 197 6.04 4.08 8.34
C TYR A 197 7.08 2.95 8.18
N ARG A 198 6.94 2.09 7.16
CA ARG A 198 7.94 1.06 6.81
C ARG A 198 9.26 1.64 6.32
N LEU A 199 9.28 2.90 5.88
CA LEU A 199 10.44 3.48 5.21
C LEU A 199 11.52 3.90 6.22
N PRO A 200 12.81 3.70 5.92
CA PRO A 200 13.92 3.88 6.87
C PRO A 200 14.37 5.34 7.02
N LYS A 201 13.46 6.33 6.91
CA LYS A 201 13.75 7.75 7.18
C LYS A 201 12.49 8.47 7.65
N LEU A 202 12.59 9.21 8.77
CA LEU A 202 11.47 9.96 9.33
C LEU A 202 10.86 10.98 8.36
N LYS A 203 11.68 11.62 7.52
CA LYS A 203 11.19 12.58 6.51
C LYS A 203 10.31 11.95 5.42
N TRP A 204 10.32 10.62 5.30
CA TRP A 204 9.49 9.86 4.35
C TRP A 204 8.20 9.35 4.97
N TRP A 205 8.04 9.50 6.29
CA TRP A 205 6.85 9.06 7.00
C TRP A 205 5.62 9.91 6.67
N PRO A 206 4.40 9.39 6.93
CA PRO A 206 3.17 10.03 6.48
C PRO A 206 3.03 11.45 7.04
N ALA A 207 2.59 12.38 6.19
CA ALA A 207 2.39 13.78 6.53
C ALA A 207 1.10 14.33 5.89
N SER A 208 0.17 14.81 6.72
CA SER A 208 -1.19 15.20 6.30
C SER A 208 -1.23 16.32 5.27
N ARG A 209 -0.19 17.17 5.22
CA ARG A 209 -0.09 18.26 4.23
C ARG A 209 -0.06 17.80 2.76
N TYR A 210 0.21 16.51 2.51
CA TYR A 210 0.23 15.93 1.16
C TYR A 210 -0.98 15.05 0.85
N VAL A 211 -1.95 14.97 1.77
CA VAL A 211 -3.07 14.04 1.70
C VAL A 211 -4.38 14.82 1.81
N ARG A 212 -5.36 14.49 0.97
CA ARG A 212 -6.69 15.13 0.96
C ARG A 212 -7.75 14.37 1.78
N GLU A 213 -7.43 13.15 2.18
CA GLU A 213 -8.32 12.22 2.87
C GLU A 213 -8.60 12.64 4.33
N PRO A 214 -9.85 12.99 4.69
CA PRO A 214 -10.21 13.48 6.03
C PRO A 214 -9.91 12.51 7.17
N ALA A 215 -10.04 11.19 6.94
CA ALA A 215 -9.80 10.17 7.95
C ALA A 215 -8.31 9.82 8.12
N PHE A 216 -7.40 10.47 7.38
CA PHE A 216 -5.98 10.15 7.36
C PHE A 216 -5.36 10.19 8.75
N ASP A 217 -5.49 11.30 9.48
CA ASP A 217 -4.84 11.46 10.79
C ASP A 217 -5.37 10.47 11.85
N GLN A 218 -6.66 10.14 11.79
CA GLN A 218 -7.28 9.16 12.69
C GLN A 218 -6.77 7.73 12.44
N THR A 219 -6.30 7.45 11.21
CA THR A 219 -5.86 6.12 10.77
C THR A 219 -4.36 5.89 11.00
N ARG A 220 -3.58 6.93 11.30
CA ARG A 220 -2.11 6.84 11.42
C ARG A 220 -1.61 5.85 12.47
N ALA A 221 -2.27 5.78 13.63
CA ALA A 221 -1.87 4.85 14.67
C ALA A 221 -2.07 3.38 14.26
N LEU A 222 -3.19 3.08 13.60
CA LEU A 222 -3.44 1.76 13.04
C LEU A 222 -2.39 1.42 11.97
N ALA A 223 -2.10 2.33 11.05
CA ALA A 223 -1.10 2.12 10.01
C ALA A 223 0.30 1.80 10.57
N PHE A 224 0.74 2.56 11.57
CA PHE A 224 2.00 2.31 12.27
C PHE A 224 2.04 0.91 12.90
N ASP A 225 0.98 0.55 13.62
CA ASP A 225 0.85 -0.74 14.29
C ASP A 225 0.85 -1.90 13.29
N LEU A 226 0.15 -1.78 12.16
CA LEU A 226 0.11 -2.79 11.10
C LEU A 226 1.51 -3.03 10.50
N VAL A 227 2.26 -1.96 10.22
CA VAL A 227 3.66 -2.09 9.77
C VAL A 227 4.49 -2.83 10.81
N LEU A 228 4.46 -2.37 12.07
CA LEU A 228 5.33 -2.91 13.10
C LEU A 228 5.05 -4.39 13.38
N VAL A 229 3.77 -4.77 13.51
CA VAL A 229 3.37 -6.16 13.79
C VAL A 229 3.69 -7.04 12.58
N SER A 230 3.25 -6.67 11.37
CA SER A 230 3.43 -7.53 10.20
C SER A 230 4.91 -7.73 9.83
N GLU A 231 5.75 -6.70 9.93
CA GLU A 231 7.18 -6.86 9.64
C GLU A 231 7.90 -7.70 10.71
N ARG A 232 7.54 -7.57 11.99
CA ARG A 232 8.07 -8.44 13.06
C ARG A 232 7.67 -9.90 12.83
N THR A 233 6.41 -10.14 12.50
CA THR A 233 5.89 -11.49 12.25
C THR A 233 6.54 -12.13 11.03
N ALA A 234 6.77 -11.36 9.96
CA ALA A 234 7.49 -11.85 8.78
C ALA A 234 8.95 -12.20 9.10
N LEU A 235 9.65 -11.35 9.87
CA LEU A 235 11.03 -11.60 10.31
C LEU A 235 11.13 -12.78 11.30
N ALA A 236 10.04 -13.14 11.97
CA ALA A 236 9.94 -14.35 12.78
C ALA A 236 9.68 -15.63 11.96
N GLY A 237 9.59 -15.52 10.62
CA GLY A 237 9.50 -16.66 9.71
C GLY A 237 8.11 -16.90 9.10
N ALA A 238 7.13 -16.05 9.38
CA ALA A 238 5.85 -16.13 8.68
C ALA A 238 5.98 -15.70 7.21
N ASP A 239 5.21 -16.34 6.33
CA ASP A 239 5.02 -15.84 4.97
C ASP A 239 4.46 -14.40 4.99
N GLY A 240 4.77 -13.62 3.96
CA GLY A 240 4.38 -12.21 3.87
C GLY A 240 2.87 -11.99 4.03
N ALA A 241 2.05 -12.78 3.34
CA ALA A 241 0.59 -12.63 3.42
C ALA A 241 0.06 -13.06 4.78
N ALA A 242 0.59 -14.16 5.33
CA ALA A 242 0.26 -14.65 6.66
C ALA A 242 0.61 -13.62 7.75
N ALA A 243 1.76 -12.94 7.63
CA ALA A 243 2.21 -11.93 8.58
C ALA A 243 1.29 -10.69 8.60
N VAL A 244 0.79 -10.26 7.44
CA VAL A 244 -0.19 -9.15 7.39
C VAL A 244 -1.53 -9.58 7.96
N ARG A 245 -2.06 -10.76 7.61
CA ARG A 245 -3.32 -11.26 8.19
C ARG A 245 -3.26 -11.38 9.70
N TYR A 246 -2.13 -11.84 10.24
CA TYR A 246 -1.90 -11.85 11.69
C TYR A 246 -2.02 -10.44 12.28
N ALA A 247 -1.38 -9.45 11.67
CA ALA A 247 -1.47 -8.06 12.12
C ALA A 247 -2.89 -7.49 12.04
N LEU A 248 -3.63 -7.82 10.98
CA LEU A 248 -5.02 -7.40 10.82
C LEU A 248 -5.92 -7.99 11.91
N ALA A 249 -5.76 -9.27 12.24
CA ALA A 249 -6.50 -9.92 13.32
C ALA A 249 -6.12 -9.35 14.70
N GLU A 250 -4.82 -9.16 14.97
CA GLU A 250 -4.34 -8.57 16.24
C GLU A 250 -4.93 -7.15 16.45
N LYS A 251 -5.09 -6.39 15.37
CA LYS A 251 -5.63 -5.02 15.40
C LYS A 251 -7.15 -4.95 15.16
N SER A 252 -7.84 -6.09 15.23
CA SER A 252 -9.29 -6.18 15.09
C SER A 252 -9.84 -5.58 13.78
N VAL A 253 -9.04 -5.63 12.71
CA VAL A 253 -9.48 -5.29 11.34
C VAL A 253 -10.18 -6.50 10.70
N LEU A 254 -9.68 -7.71 10.99
CA LEU A 254 -10.25 -9.01 10.60
C LEU A 254 -10.69 -9.82 11.82
#